data_AF-A0A3B9FLR1-F1
#
_entry.id   AF-A0A3B9FLR1-F1
#
_cell.length_a   1.000
_cell.length_b   1.000
_cell.length_c   1.000
_cell.angle_alpha   90.00
_cell.angle_beta   90.00
_cell.angle_gamma   90.00
#
_symmetry.space_group_name_H-M   'P 1'
#
loop_
_entity.id
_entity.type
_entity.pdbx_description
1 polymer ?
#
loop_
_entity_poly.entity_id
_entity_poly.type
_entity_poly.pdbx_seq_one_letter_code
_entity_poly.pdbx_strand_id
1 'polypeptide(L)'
;MLQRRAYDGEAEASEFAFLRTLIWCYFLLLLFEGAMRKWWFPGLSQGLLIVRDPIVIWIYFLAYTKGIFPFENKYIQRVFFWTIVAVAFSVVINKAHVFTISYGARTNILHFPLIFVMGRILSRKDVLLFGRTFLFLALPMTWIVAEQFQADRDDILNVAAGGTGYQLETSGGKVRASGTFTFVSGIVFYYCFVMAFVIYGFLKKDVFPKWLLYLGASATFLAMVTAGSRAVIAESLQVVACFGFLAYFRPHEFGRITASVFGLCAIGLVLYSQIDLFKVGLNFLSLRFEEAANVEGNPIAAYFNRYWEIVSAPYYYSFFTDTFGYGLGTATRAGTALGAGLGGAEVSWSRPITENGPILGILFVAWRVWLAKGMLNISINAIKRGNYLAIFLFGAAGPIILFGLLGQPTNLGFATFGGGLCVAAARMRKL
;
A
#
# COMPACT_ATOMS: atom_id res chain seq x y z
N MET A 1 -25.46 -4.71 4.07
CA MET A 1 -25.41 -5.21 2.67
C MET A 1 -24.04 -5.76 2.24
N LEU A 2 -23.24 -6.29 3.20
CA LEU A 2 -21.99 -7.04 2.99
C LEU A 2 -22.11 -8.49 3.52
N GLN A 3 -23.34 -8.96 3.72
CA GLN A 3 -23.66 -10.25 4.33
C GLN A 3 -24.17 -11.20 3.25
N ARG A 4 -23.26 -11.92 2.61
CA ARG A 4 -23.53 -13.28 2.10
C ARG A 4 -22.43 -14.20 2.63
N ARG A 5 -22.85 -15.45 2.89
CA ARG A 5 -22.28 -16.51 3.75
C ARG A 5 -20.76 -16.51 3.94
N ALA A 6 -20.34 -16.73 5.19
CA ALA A 6 -18.98 -17.15 5.52
C ALA A 6 -18.78 -18.63 5.12
N TYR A 7 -17.56 -18.93 4.70
CA TYR A 7 -17.12 -20.09 3.92
C TYR A 7 -16.55 -21.19 4.84
N ASP A 8 -17.19 -22.36 4.91
CA ASP A 8 -16.90 -23.38 5.94
C ASP A 8 -17.01 -24.85 5.39
N GLY A 9 -16.36 -25.18 4.26
CA GLY A 9 -16.32 -26.58 3.75
C GLY A 9 -15.05 -26.95 2.97
N GLU A 10 -14.57 -28.19 3.11
CA GLU A 10 -13.37 -28.73 2.42
C GLU A 10 -13.59 -28.91 0.90
N ALA A 11 -14.79 -29.31 0.48
CA ALA A 11 -15.15 -29.41 -0.93
C ALA A 11 -15.18 -28.04 -1.64
N GLU A 12 -15.62 -26.99 -0.92
CA GLU A 12 -15.62 -25.61 -1.41
C GLU A 12 -14.19 -25.04 -1.43
N ALA A 13 -13.32 -25.43 -0.47
CA ALA A 13 -11.91 -25.02 -0.41
C ALA A 13 -11.12 -25.37 -1.68
N SER A 14 -11.45 -26.50 -2.31
CA SER A 14 -10.95 -26.92 -3.62
C SER A 14 -11.42 -26.00 -4.76
N GLU A 15 -12.67 -25.55 -4.72
CA GLU A 15 -13.33 -24.79 -5.81
C GLU A 15 -12.62 -23.48 -6.17
N PHE A 16 -12.07 -22.77 -5.18
CA PHE A 16 -11.36 -21.51 -5.37
C PHE A 16 -9.84 -21.60 -5.22
N ALA A 17 -9.28 -22.82 -5.15
CA ALA A 17 -7.84 -23.02 -4.97
C ALA A 17 -7.01 -22.28 -6.04
N PHE A 18 -7.38 -22.42 -7.31
CA PHE A 18 -6.67 -21.74 -8.40
C PHE A 18 -6.78 -20.21 -8.33
N LEU A 19 -7.94 -19.67 -7.94
CA LEU A 19 -8.11 -18.23 -7.70
C LEU A 19 -7.20 -17.73 -6.57
N ARG A 20 -7.04 -18.51 -5.49
CA ARG A 20 -6.08 -18.19 -4.42
C ARG A 20 -4.65 -18.21 -4.94
N THR A 21 -4.27 -19.17 -5.78
CA THR A 21 -2.94 -19.21 -6.41
C THR A 21 -2.68 -17.95 -7.24
N LEU A 22 -3.65 -17.48 -8.03
CA LEU A 22 -3.49 -16.23 -8.78
C LEU A 22 -3.34 -15.01 -7.86
N ILE A 23 -4.03 -14.97 -6.72
CA ILE A 23 -3.83 -13.92 -5.70
C ILE A 23 -2.43 -14.00 -5.10
N TRP A 24 -1.89 -15.21 -4.88
CA TRP A 24 -0.49 -15.40 -4.49
C TRP A 24 0.48 -14.91 -5.57
N CYS A 25 0.24 -15.21 -6.84
CA CYS A 25 1.03 -14.67 -7.95
C CYS A 25 1.00 -13.14 -7.96
N TYR A 26 -0.18 -12.52 -7.78
CA TYR A 26 -0.30 -11.07 -7.68
C TYR A 26 0.54 -10.51 -6.52
N PHE A 27 0.48 -11.15 -5.35
CA PHE A 27 1.25 -10.76 -4.16
C PHE A 27 2.77 -10.88 -4.38
N LEU A 28 3.25 -11.99 -4.92
CA LEU A 28 4.68 -12.18 -5.19
C LEU A 28 5.17 -11.18 -6.24
N LEU A 29 4.41 -10.96 -7.31
CA LEU A 29 4.72 -9.93 -8.30
C LEU A 29 4.75 -8.54 -7.68
N LEU A 30 3.85 -8.22 -6.75
CA LEU A 30 3.88 -6.94 -6.03
C LEU A 30 5.21 -6.74 -5.27
N LEU A 31 5.76 -7.79 -4.67
CA LEU A 31 7.02 -7.71 -3.92
C LEU A 31 8.26 -7.71 -4.82
N PHE A 32 8.26 -8.47 -5.92
CA PHE A 32 9.47 -8.74 -6.70
C PHE A 32 9.53 -8.07 -8.08
N GLU A 33 8.45 -7.43 -8.54
CA GLU A 33 8.44 -6.68 -9.81
C GLU A 33 9.55 -5.62 -9.86
N GLY A 34 9.79 -4.89 -8.77
CA GLY A 34 10.85 -3.90 -8.76
C GLY A 34 12.26 -4.52 -8.91
N ALA A 35 12.51 -5.67 -8.30
CA ALA A 35 13.78 -6.39 -8.41
C ALA A 35 14.00 -6.87 -9.85
N MET A 36 12.95 -7.41 -10.49
CA MET A 36 12.99 -7.75 -11.91
C MET A 36 13.34 -6.54 -12.78
N ARG A 37 12.79 -5.36 -12.48
CA ARG A 37 13.04 -4.13 -13.27
C ARG A 37 14.38 -3.47 -13.03
N LYS A 38 14.99 -3.71 -11.87
CA LYS A 38 16.30 -3.16 -11.50
C LYS A 38 17.44 -4.08 -11.93
N TRP A 39 17.35 -5.37 -11.59
CA TRP A 39 18.50 -6.26 -11.59
C TRP A 39 18.42 -7.39 -12.63
N TRP A 40 17.26 -8.03 -12.79
CA TRP A 40 17.19 -9.26 -13.61
C TRP A 40 16.80 -9.02 -15.07
N PHE A 41 15.83 -8.14 -15.31
CA PHE A 41 15.27 -7.87 -16.64
C PHE A 41 15.09 -6.35 -16.87
N PRO A 42 16.16 -5.53 -16.73
CA PRO A 42 16.06 -4.07 -16.89
C PRO A 42 15.52 -3.64 -18.26
N GLY A 43 15.87 -4.37 -19.33
CA GLY A 43 15.36 -4.12 -20.69
C GLY A 43 13.84 -4.32 -20.84
N LEU A 44 13.20 -5.07 -19.95
CA LEU A 44 11.74 -5.27 -19.93
C LEU A 44 11.03 -4.36 -18.90
N SER A 45 11.72 -3.33 -18.37
CA SER A 45 11.22 -2.54 -17.24
C SER A 45 9.85 -1.90 -17.48
N GLN A 46 9.58 -1.44 -18.71
CA GLN A 46 8.28 -0.85 -19.06
C GLN A 46 7.17 -1.90 -19.14
N GLY A 47 7.44 -3.09 -19.71
CA GLY A 47 6.46 -4.18 -19.76
C GLY A 47 6.16 -4.75 -18.37
N LEU A 48 7.18 -4.86 -17.52
CA LEU A 48 7.04 -5.36 -16.15
C LEU A 48 6.18 -4.45 -15.26
N LEU A 49 6.05 -3.17 -15.61
CA LEU A 49 5.19 -2.20 -14.91
C LEU A 49 3.71 -2.63 -14.86
N ILE A 50 3.27 -3.41 -15.86
CA ILE A 50 1.91 -3.94 -16.00
C ILE A 50 1.83 -5.47 -15.83
N VAL A 51 2.88 -6.13 -15.33
CA VAL A 51 2.96 -7.60 -15.22
C VAL A 51 1.83 -8.24 -14.40
N ARG A 52 1.23 -7.48 -13.47
CA ARG A 52 0.11 -7.94 -12.64
C ARG A 52 -1.24 -7.87 -13.35
N ASP A 53 -1.37 -7.10 -14.42
CA ASP A 53 -2.66 -6.85 -15.07
C ASP A 53 -3.27 -8.12 -15.68
N PRO A 54 -2.53 -8.97 -16.42
CA PRO A 54 -3.07 -10.23 -16.92
C PRO A 54 -3.56 -11.16 -15.80
N ILE A 55 -2.86 -11.17 -14.67
CA ILE A 55 -3.25 -11.96 -13.49
C ILE A 55 -4.58 -11.47 -12.93
N VAL A 56 -4.75 -10.14 -12.79
CA VAL A 56 -6.01 -9.54 -12.31
C VAL A 56 -7.16 -9.82 -13.26
N ILE A 57 -6.94 -9.67 -14.57
CA ILE A 57 -7.96 -9.96 -15.61
C ILE A 57 -8.38 -11.42 -15.53
N TRP A 58 -7.43 -12.35 -15.38
CA TRP A 58 -7.74 -13.77 -15.23
C TRP A 58 -8.52 -14.05 -13.94
N ILE A 59 -8.14 -13.44 -12.81
CA ILE A 59 -8.91 -13.53 -11.56
C ILE A 59 -10.36 -13.09 -11.80
N TYR A 60 -10.59 -12.01 -12.55
CA TYR A 60 -11.94 -11.53 -12.83
C TYR A 60 -12.72 -12.45 -13.76
N PHE A 61 -12.09 -12.99 -14.80
CA PHE A 61 -12.70 -13.98 -15.68
C PHE A 61 -13.14 -15.23 -14.89
N LEU A 62 -12.30 -15.75 -14.00
CA LEU A 62 -12.65 -16.90 -13.16
C LEU A 62 -13.71 -16.56 -12.11
N ALA A 63 -13.62 -15.38 -11.50
CA ALA A 63 -14.62 -14.92 -10.56
C ALA A 63 -16.00 -14.74 -11.25
N TYR A 64 -16.01 -14.31 -12.51
CA TYR A 64 -17.21 -14.18 -13.33
C TYR A 64 -17.83 -15.55 -13.64
N THR A 65 -17.03 -16.47 -14.20
CA THR A 65 -17.50 -17.82 -14.57
C THR A 65 -17.98 -18.63 -13.37
N LYS A 66 -17.43 -18.37 -12.18
CA LYS A 66 -17.86 -18.98 -10.91
C LYS A 66 -18.98 -18.22 -10.20
N GLY A 67 -19.55 -17.17 -10.80
CA GLY A 67 -20.68 -16.41 -10.24
C GLY A 67 -20.35 -15.62 -8.96
N ILE A 68 -19.07 -15.46 -8.61
CA ILE A 68 -18.62 -14.76 -7.40
C ILE A 68 -18.17 -13.33 -7.68
N PHE A 69 -18.12 -12.88 -8.93
CA PHE A 69 -17.73 -11.52 -9.26
C PHE A 69 -18.73 -10.50 -8.66
N PRO A 70 -18.24 -9.45 -7.97
CA PRO A 70 -19.07 -8.54 -7.19
C PRO A 70 -19.79 -7.43 -7.99
N PHE A 71 -20.60 -7.79 -9.00
CA PHE A 71 -21.34 -6.81 -9.82
C PHE A 71 -22.31 -5.92 -9.04
N GLU A 72 -22.89 -6.43 -7.96
CA GLU A 72 -23.83 -5.70 -7.12
C GLU A 72 -23.16 -4.66 -6.20
N ASN A 73 -21.83 -4.65 -6.18
CA ASN A 73 -21.06 -3.78 -5.32
C ASN A 73 -21.09 -2.33 -5.83
N LYS A 74 -21.75 -1.47 -5.06
CA LYS A 74 -21.90 -0.05 -5.39
C LYS A 74 -20.56 0.70 -5.54
N TYR A 75 -19.50 0.30 -4.83
CA TYR A 75 -18.17 0.91 -5.00
C TYR A 75 -17.64 0.67 -6.41
N ILE A 76 -17.76 -0.58 -6.90
CA ILE A 76 -17.31 -0.97 -8.25
C ILE A 76 -18.16 -0.27 -9.31
N GLN A 77 -19.48 -0.31 -9.17
CA GLN A 77 -20.39 0.32 -10.13
C GLN A 77 -20.10 1.81 -10.33
N ARG A 78 -19.85 2.54 -9.22
CA ARG A 78 -19.58 3.98 -9.28
C ARG A 78 -18.22 4.28 -9.90
N VAL A 79 -17.15 3.60 -9.49
CA VAL A 79 -15.83 3.84 -10.09
C VAL A 79 -15.79 3.44 -11.56
N PHE A 80 -16.55 2.40 -11.95
CA PHE A 80 -16.73 1.99 -13.34
C PHE A 80 -17.41 3.07 -14.16
N PHE A 81 -18.53 3.57 -13.67
CA PHE A 81 -19.24 4.67 -14.31
C PHE A 81 -18.34 5.90 -14.48
N TRP A 82 -17.68 6.36 -13.41
CA TRP A 82 -16.82 7.54 -13.47
C TRP A 82 -15.61 7.36 -14.39
N THR A 83 -15.02 6.16 -14.41
CA THR A 83 -13.89 5.87 -15.30
C THR A 83 -14.31 5.86 -16.77
N ILE A 84 -15.50 5.33 -17.10
CA ILE A 84 -16.02 5.37 -18.47
C ILE A 84 -16.26 6.82 -18.93
N VAL A 85 -16.89 7.64 -18.07
CA VAL A 85 -17.12 9.05 -18.40
C VAL A 85 -15.79 9.79 -18.58
N ALA A 86 -14.81 9.54 -17.72
CA ALA A 86 -13.46 10.10 -17.85
C ALA A 86 -12.76 9.68 -19.15
N VAL A 87 -12.86 8.40 -19.52
CA VAL A 87 -12.33 7.89 -20.81
C VAL A 87 -13.01 8.60 -21.98
N ALA A 88 -14.33 8.74 -21.96
CA ALA A 88 -15.08 9.41 -23.02
C ALA A 88 -14.64 10.88 -23.19
N PHE A 89 -14.52 11.63 -22.11
CA PHE A 89 -14.01 13.02 -22.16
C PHE A 89 -12.57 13.09 -22.62
N SER A 90 -11.73 12.15 -22.19
CA SER A 90 -10.33 12.10 -22.60
C SER A 90 -10.16 11.87 -24.10
N VAL A 91 -11.03 11.05 -24.72
CA VAL A 91 -11.03 10.79 -26.16
C VAL A 91 -11.64 11.95 -26.94
N VAL A 92 -12.81 12.43 -26.54
CA VAL A 92 -13.60 13.39 -27.34
C VAL A 92 -13.13 14.83 -27.16
N ILE A 93 -12.82 15.22 -25.92
CA ILE A 93 -12.50 16.62 -25.55
C ILE A 93 -10.99 16.81 -25.52
N ASN A 94 -10.29 16.05 -24.68
CA ASN A 94 -8.85 16.25 -24.49
C ASN A 94 -8.02 15.72 -25.66
N LYS A 95 -8.57 14.78 -26.43
CA LYS A 95 -7.86 14.06 -27.52
C LYS A 95 -6.53 13.47 -27.04
N ALA A 96 -6.51 13.01 -25.80
CA ALA A 96 -5.31 12.42 -25.21
C ALA A 96 -4.96 11.10 -25.90
N HIS A 97 -3.68 10.73 -25.86
CA HIS A 97 -3.20 9.53 -26.53
C HIS A 97 -3.85 8.26 -25.95
N VAL A 98 -4.25 7.33 -26.83
CA VAL A 98 -5.02 6.12 -26.44
C VAL A 98 -4.32 5.26 -25.39
N PHE A 99 -2.99 5.14 -25.47
CA PHE A 99 -2.22 4.38 -24.48
C PHE A 99 -2.13 5.11 -23.13
N THR A 100 -2.09 6.44 -23.13
CA THR A 100 -2.13 7.26 -21.91
C THR A 100 -3.48 7.13 -21.21
N ILE A 101 -4.59 7.20 -21.98
CA ILE A 101 -5.95 6.99 -21.48
C ILE A 101 -6.10 5.58 -20.92
N SER A 102 -5.61 4.56 -21.63
CA SER A 102 -5.66 3.16 -21.20
C SER A 102 -4.91 2.95 -19.89
N TYR A 103 -3.72 3.55 -19.75
CA TYR A 103 -2.96 3.50 -18.50
C TYR A 103 -3.67 4.21 -17.35
N GLY A 104 -4.26 5.38 -17.59
CA GLY A 104 -5.04 6.09 -16.59
C GLY A 104 -6.28 5.30 -16.15
N ALA A 105 -7.05 4.73 -17.10
CA ALA A 105 -8.19 3.86 -16.82
C ALA A 105 -7.76 2.65 -15.97
N ARG A 106 -6.67 1.98 -16.36
CA ARG A 106 -6.07 0.88 -15.59
C ARG A 106 -5.84 1.26 -14.12
N THR A 107 -5.26 2.42 -13.86
CA THR A 107 -4.98 2.86 -12.48
C THR A 107 -6.23 3.27 -11.68
N ASN A 108 -7.31 3.68 -12.36
CA ASN A 108 -8.54 4.13 -11.71
C ASN A 108 -9.53 3.01 -11.44
N ILE A 109 -9.51 1.92 -12.22
CA ILE A 109 -10.47 0.82 -12.02
C ILE A 109 -9.90 -0.58 -11.98
N LEU A 110 -8.93 -0.93 -12.84
CA LEU A 110 -8.63 -2.34 -13.12
C LEU A 110 -8.36 -3.15 -11.85
N HIS A 111 -7.65 -2.58 -10.88
CA HIS A 111 -7.24 -3.31 -9.68
C HIS A 111 -8.30 -3.30 -8.56
N PHE A 112 -9.19 -2.32 -8.48
CA PHE A 112 -10.10 -2.16 -7.33
C PHE A 112 -11.13 -3.28 -7.11
N PRO A 113 -11.76 -3.87 -8.14
CA PRO A 113 -12.67 -5.01 -7.95
C PRO A 113 -12.01 -6.18 -7.20
N LEU A 114 -10.70 -6.36 -7.33
CA LEU A 114 -9.94 -7.41 -6.65
C LEU A 114 -10.05 -7.33 -5.13
N ILE A 115 -10.18 -6.12 -4.55
CA ILE A 115 -10.43 -5.94 -3.10
C ILE A 115 -11.63 -6.78 -2.65
N PHE A 116 -12.71 -6.73 -3.41
CA PHE A 116 -13.97 -7.37 -3.07
C PHE A 116 -14.00 -8.85 -3.45
N VAL A 117 -13.30 -9.22 -4.53
CA VAL A 117 -13.08 -10.62 -4.92
C VAL A 117 -12.27 -11.34 -3.83
N MET A 118 -11.16 -10.76 -3.37
CA MET A 118 -10.38 -11.28 -2.23
C MET A 118 -11.24 -11.42 -0.98
N GLY A 119 -12.07 -10.41 -0.68
CA GLY A 119 -13.01 -10.46 0.44
C GLY A 119 -14.06 -11.58 0.38
N ARG A 120 -14.34 -12.15 -0.80
CA ARG A 120 -15.25 -13.30 -0.98
C ARG A 120 -14.53 -14.64 -0.93
N ILE A 121 -13.26 -14.70 -1.35
CA ILE A 121 -12.53 -15.96 -1.57
C ILE A 121 -11.55 -16.31 -0.43
N LEU A 122 -10.90 -15.30 0.15
CA LEU A 122 -9.85 -15.51 1.14
C LEU A 122 -10.45 -15.87 2.49
N SER A 123 -10.04 -17.03 2.99
CA SER A 123 -10.35 -17.49 4.33
C SER A 123 -9.42 -16.85 5.37
N ARG A 124 -9.72 -17.11 6.65
CA ARG A 124 -8.82 -16.74 7.74
C ARG A 124 -7.44 -17.37 7.60
N LYS A 125 -7.37 -18.65 7.20
CA LYS A 125 -6.11 -19.38 7.01
C LYS A 125 -5.27 -18.70 5.94
N ASP A 126 -5.90 -18.26 4.84
CA ASP A 126 -5.20 -17.58 3.74
C ASP A 126 -4.61 -16.24 4.18
N VAL A 127 -5.40 -15.39 4.86
CA VAL A 127 -4.91 -14.08 5.33
C VAL A 127 -3.76 -14.24 6.34
N LEU A 128 -3.85 -15.24 7.25
CA LEU A 128 -2.76 -15.52 8.17
C LEU A 128 -1.54 -16.10 7.47
N LEU A 129 -1.72 -16.87 6.39
CA LEU A 129 -0.61 -17.36 5.58
C LEU A 129 0.12 -16.19 4.90
N PHE A 130 -0.60 -15.23 4.32
CA PHE A 130 0.01 -13.98 3.84
C PHE A 130 0.76 -13.25 4.96
N GLY A 131 0.18 -13.18 6.16
CA GLY A 131 0.86 -12.61 7.34
C GLY A 131 2.16 -13.32 7.69
N ARG A 132 2.18 -14.66 7.68
CA ARG A 132 3.41 -15.45 7.87
C ARG A 132 4.45 -15.11 6.80
N THR A 133 4.02 -14.99 5.55
CA THR A 133 4.93 -14.67 4.44
C THR A 133 5.47 -13.24 4.54
N PHE A 134 4.67 -12.25 4.91
CA PHE A 134 5.15 -10.89 5.20
C PHE A 134 6.20 -10.90 6.32
N LEU A 135 5.92 -11.58 7.43
CA LEU A 135 6.86 -11.65 8.55
C LEU A 135 8.16 -12.35 8.15
N PHE A 136 8.07 -13.46 7.40
CA PHE A 136 9.23 -14.24 6.98
C PHE A 136 10.09 -13.48 5.97
N LEU A 137 9.47 -12.91 4.94
CA LEU A 137 10.16 -12.14 3.91
C LEU A 137 10.69 -10.78 4.43
N ALA A 138 10.30 -10.35 5.64
CA ALA A 138 10.84 -9.15 6.25
C ALA A 138 12.36 -9.25 6.44
N LEU A 139 12.89 -10.43 6.78
CA LEU A 139 14.34 -10.61 6.93
C LEU A 139 15.12 -10.35 5.63
N PRO A 140 14.88 -11.08 4.51
CA PRO A 140 15.61 -10.81 3.27
C PRO A 140 15.32 -9.42 2.71
N MET A 141 14.13 -8.87 2.92
CA MET A 141 13.81 -7.49 2.54
C MET A 141 14.65 -6.47 3.32
N THR A 142 14.73 -6.60 4.65
CA THR A 142 15.55 -5.73 5.50
C THR A 142 17.03 -5.88 5.19
N TRP A 143 17.50 -7.09 4.89
CA TRP A 143 18.88 -7.31 4.49
C TRP A 143 19.23 -6.48 3.24
N ILE A 144 18.42 -6.56 2.18
CA ILE A 144 18.62 -5.73 0.98
C ILE A 144 18.58 -4.22 1.33
N VAL A 145 17.64 -3.79 2.18
CA VAL A 145 17.54 -2.38 2.61
C VAL A 145 18.80 -1.93 3.36
N ALA A 146 19.33 -2.77 4.24
CA ALA A 146 20.54 -2.51 5.01
C ALA A 146 21.78 -2.43 4.10
N GLU A 147 21.89 -3.33 3.11
CA GLU A 147 22.97 -3.26 2.12
C GLU A 147 22.86 -2.00 1.25
N GLN A 148 21.67 -1.66 0.77
CA GLN A 148 21.43 -0.43 0.00
C GLN A 148 21.81 0.84 0.78
N PHE A 149 21.54 0.86 2.09
CA PHE A 149 21.90 1.97 2.97
C PHE A 149 23.41 2.11 3.17
N GLN A 150 24.12 0.99 3.25
CA GLN A 150 25.56 0.96 3.47
C GLN A 150 26.34 1.25 2.19
N ALA A 151 25.88 0.70 1.06
CA ALA A 151 26.51 0.83 -0.24
C ALA A 151 26.46 2.25 -0.82
N ASP A 152 27.37 2.52 -1.76
CA ASP A 152 27.37 3.75 -2.54
C ASP A 152 26.17 3.82 -3.47
N ARG A 153 25.81 5.04 -3.89
CA ARG A 153 24.66 5.26 -4.78
C ARG A 153 24.81 4.54 -6.13
N ASP A 154 26.05 4.42 -6.61
CA ASP A 154 26.37 3.83 -7.91
C ASP A 154 26.56 2.30 -7.84
N ASP A 155 26.38 1.70 -6.66
CA ASP A 155 26.40 0.26 -6.45
C ASP A 155 25.23 -0.44 -7.17
N ILE A 156 25.43 -1.68 -7.61
CA ILE A 156 24.42 -2.50 -8.29
C ILE A 156 23.11 -2.62 -7.48
N LEU A 157 23.18 -2.64 -6.15
CA LEU A 157 22.01 -2.70 -5.28
C LEU A 157 21.15 -1.42 -5.33
N ASN A 158 21.78 -0.29 -5.67
CA ASN A 158 21.18 1.03 -5.71
C ASN A 158 20.79 1.49 -7.12
N VAL A 159 20.95 0.64 -8.13
CA VAL A 159 20.50 0.93 -9.50
C VAL A 159 18.99 1.22 -9.56
N ALA A 160 18.59 2.19 -10.39
CA ALA A 160 17.17 2.51 -10.59
C ALA A 160 16.48 1.56 -11.58
N ALA A 161 15.15 1.67 -11.69
CA ALA A 161 14.38 0.85 -12.62
C ALA A 161 14.80 1.11 -14.07
N GLY A 162 15.00 0.05 -14.85
CA GLY A 162 15.60 0.14 -16.19
C GLY A 162 17.10 -0.15 -16.20
N GLY A 163 17.72 -0.40 -15.04
CA GLY A 163 19.13 -0.80 -14.93
C GLY A 163 20.11 0.35 -15.14
N THR A 164 19.64 1.59 -15.12
CA THR A 164 20.44 2.80 -15.34
C THR A 164 20.14 3.84 -14.29
N GLY A 165 21.15 4.62 -13.90
CA GLY A 165 21.02 5.61 -12.82
C GLY A 165 20.87 4.95 -11.45
N TYR A 166 20.64 5.76 -10.43
CA TYR A 166 20.61 5.33 -9.03
C TYR A 166 19.32 5.74 -8.32
N GLN A 167 19.04 5.10 -7.18
CA GLN A 167 17.92 5.44 -6.30
C GLN A 167 18.04 6.87 -5.79
N LEU A 168 16.89 7.50 -5.50
CA LEU A 168 16.86 8.87 -5.00
C LEU A 168 17.78 9.04 -3.80
N GLU A 169 18.69 10.01 -3.91
CA GLU A 169 19.55 10.40 -2.82
C GLU A 169 18.76 11.10 -1.70
N THR A 170 19.43 11.17 -0.57
CA THR A 170 18.97 11.88 0.60
C THR A 170 20.15 12.54 1.31
N SER A 171 19.86 13.33 2.33
CA SER A 171 20.76 13.83 3.36
C SER A 171 21.99 12.95 3.59
N GLY A 172 23.16 13.56 3.73
CA GLY A 172 24.40 12.85 4.03
C GLY A 172 24.92 11.92 2.93
N GLY A 173 24.51 12.13 1.67
CA GLY A 173 25.01 11.34 0.52
C GLY A 173 24.54 9.89 0.47
N LYS A 174 23.56 9.53 1.32
CA LYS A 174 22.96 8.20 1.34
C LYS A 174 21.80 8.10 0.36
N VAL A 175 21.43 6.88 -0.03
CA VAL A 175 20.23 6.63 -0.85
C VAL A 175 18.99 6.34 0.00
N ARG A 176 17.81 6.56 -0.59
CA ARG A 176 16.54 6.07 -0.04
C ARG A 176 16.32 4.62 -0.47
N ALA A 177 16.77 3.70 0.36
CA ALA A 177 16.70 2.27 0.08
C ALA A 177 15.26 1.82 -0.27
N SER A 178 15.15 1.13 -1.40
CA SER A 178 13.87 0.68 -1.96
C SER A 178 13.63 -0.81 -1.81
N GLY A 179 14.55 -1.57 -1.21
CA GLY A 179 14.54 -3.03 -1.15
C GLY A 179 14.38 -3.65 -2.53
N THR A 180 13.45 -4.58 -2.68
CA THR A 180 13.07 -5.17 -3.97
C THR A 180 12.11 -4.28 -4.78
N PHE A 181 11.68 -3.12 -4.29
CA PHE A 181 10.81 -2.20 -5.02
C PHE A 181 11.63 -1.22 -5.86
N THR A 182 10.98 -0.50 -6.78
CA THR A 182 11.64 0.57 -7.56
C THR A 182 11.71 1.91 -6.84
N PHE A 183 10.94 2.08 -5.76
CA PHE A 183 10.88 3.31 -4.96
C PHE A 183 10.65 2.97 -3.48
N VAL A 184 11.12 3.86 -2.60
CA VAL A 184 10.98 3.74 -1.13
C VAL A 184 9.54 3.59 -0.64
N SER A 185 8.52 4.06 -1.39
CA SER A 185 7.11 3.82 -1.04
C SER A 185 6.76 2.34 -0.89
N GLY A 186 7.41 1.45 -1.64
CA GLY A 186 7.20 0.01 -1.49
C GLY A 186 7.65 -0.50 -0.13
N ILE A 187 8.80 -0.04 0.35
CA ILE A 187 9.32 -0.34 1.70
C ILE A 187 8.38 0.21 2.78
N VAL A 188 7.95 1.46 2.62
CA VAL A 188 6.99 2.10 3.54
C VAL A 188 5.75 1.21 3.71
N PHE A 189 5.09 0.84 2.62
CA PHE A 189 3.86 0.06 2.70
C PHE A 189 4.09 -1.38 3.15
N TYR A 190 5.15 -2.02 2.66
CA TYR A 190 5.51 -3.37 3.09
C TYR A 190 5.62 -3.47 4.61
N TYR A 191 6.37 -2.56 5.25
CA TYR A 191 6.55 -2.57 6.69
C TYR A 191 5.31 -2.13 7.48
N CYS A 192 4.39 -1.37 6.88
CA CYS A 192 3.06 -1.15 7.48
C CYS A 192 2.27 -2.47 7.61
N PHE A 193 2.30 -3.33 6.58
CA PHE A 193 1.66 -4.64 6.65
C PHE A 193 2.37 -5.59 7.61
N VAL A 194 3.71 -5.63 7.60
CA VAL A 194 4.48 -6.40 8.59
C VAL A 194 4.11 -5.96 10.00
N MET A 195 4.08 -4.65 10.27
CA MET A 195 3.68 -4.09 11.57
C MET A 195 2.25 -4.51 11.96
N ALA A 196 1.31 -4.49 11.03
CA ALA A 196 -0.07 -4.94 11.29
C ALA A 196 -0.13 -6.40 11.76
N PHE A 197 0.65 -7.29 11.14
CA PHE A 197 0.72 -8.69 11.53
C PHE A 197 1.53 -8.92 12.82
N VAL A 198 2.61 -8.16 13.05
CA VAL A 198 3.37 -8.17 14.32
C VAL A 198 2.45 -7.80 15.49
N ILE A 199 1.73 -6.67 15.39
CA ILE A 199 0.80 -6.21 16.41
C ILE A 199 -0.28 -7.27 16.67
N TYR A 200 -0.88 -7.82 15.61
CA TYR A 200 -1.90 -8.84 15.76
C TYR A 200 -1.36 -10.11 16.45
N GLY A 201 -0.13 -10.53 16.12
CA GLY A 201 0.53 -11.66 16.76
C GLY A 201 0.85 -11.46 18.24
N PHE A 202 1.23 -10.25 18.65
CA PHE A 202 1.39 -9.93 20.08
C PHE A 202 0.06 -9.89 20.84
N LEU A 203 -1.00 -9.38 20.21
CA LEU A 203 -2.35 -9.34 20.81
C LEU A 203 -3.00 -10.72 20.95
N LYS A 204 -2.75 -11.62 20.00
CA LYS A 204 -3.32 -12.96 19.96
C LYS A 204 -2.22 -14.01 19.98
N LYS A 205 -2.08 -14.64 21.15
CA LYS A 205 -1.15 -15.76 21.37
C LYS A 205 -1.36 -16.87 20.35
N ASP A 206 -0.26 -17.52 19.99
CA ASP A 206 -0.20 -18.74 19.16
C ASP A 206 -0.75 -18.62 17.72
N VAL A 207 -1.00 -17.40 17.24
CA VAL A 207 -1.32 -17.15 15.82
C VAL A 207 -0.09 -17.37 14.93
N PHE A 208 1.05 -16.86 15.38
CA PHE A 208 2.34 -16.96 14.71
C PHE A 208 3.38 -17.50 15.70
N PRO A 209 4.37 -18.28 15.24
CA PRO A 209 5.45 -18.73 16.10
C PRO A 209 6.27 -17.52 16.58
N LYS A 210 6.72 -17.55 17.84
CA LYS A 210 7.40 -16.40 18.48
C LYS A 210 8.63 -15.92 17.71
N TRP A 211 9.44 -16.84 17.18
CA TRP A 211 10.63 -16.48 16.40
C TRP A 211 10.28 -15.63 15.17
N LEU A 212 9.15 -15.91 14.53
CA LEU A 212 8.70 -15.19 13.34
C LEU A 212 8.20 -13.79 13.69
N LEU A 213 7.59 -13.63 14.87
CA LEU A 213 7.20 -12.32 15.40
C LEU A 213 8.41 -11.45 15.75
N TYR A 214 9.38 -12.03 16.45
CA TYR A 214 10.61 -11.31 16.80
C TYR A 214 11.42 -10.96 15.55
N LEU A 215 11.54 -11.88 14.59
CA LEU A 215 12.18 -11.62 13.31
C LEU A 215 11.47 -10.50 12.55
N GLY A 216 10.14 -10.57 12.41
CA GLY A 216 9.37 -9.54 11.72
C GLY A 216 9.46 -8.16 12.39
N ALA A 217 9.36 -8.10 13.72
CA ALA A 217 9.48 -6.86 14.49
C ALA A 217 10.89 -6.26 14.38
N SER A 218 11.94 -7.08 14.59
CA SER A 218 13.33 -6.64 14.50
C SER A 218 13.69 -6.17 13.09
N ALA A 219 13.29 -6.92 12.06
CA ALA A 219 13.47 -6.56 10.66
C ALA A 219 12.79 -5.21 10.34
N THR A 220 11.57 -5.00 10.84
CA THR A 220 10.84 -3.74 10.67
C THR A 220 11.58 -2.57 11.30
N PHE A 221 12.04 -2.71 12.53
CA PHE A 221 12.76 -1.63 13.22
C PHE A 221 14.10 -1.31 12.57
N LEU A 222 14.87 -2.33 12.17
CA LEU A 222 16.12 -2.08 11.45
C LEU A 222 15.86 -1.39 10.10
N ALA A 223 14.80 -1.78 9.38
CA ALA A 223 14.40 -1.10 8.15
C ALA A 223 13.96 0.35 8.38
N MET A 224 13.27 0.67 9.49
CA MET A 224 12.87 2.05 9.81
C MET A 224 14.07 3.01 9.88
N VAL A 225 15.20 2.54 10.40
CA VAL A 225 16.39 3.37 10.62
C VAL A 225 17.37 3.34 9.43
N THR A 226 17.32 2.30 8.59
CA THR A 226 18.19 2.14 7.41
C THR A 226 17.52 2.53 6.08
N ALA A 227 16.19 2.60 6.00
CA ALA A 227 15.51 2.91 4.73
C ALA A 227 15.76 4.33 4.20
N GLY A 228 16.30 5.21 5.03
CA GLY A 228 16.46 6.62 4.71
C GLY A 228 15.14 7.26 4.30
N SER A 229 14.09 7.07 5.10
CA SER A 229 12.80 7.73 4.87
C SER A 229 11.98 7.84 6.15
N ARG A 230 11.72 9.08 6.60
CA ARG A 230 10.84 9.40 7.74
C ARG A 230 9.44 8.79 7.59
N ALA A 231 8.99 8.57 6.34
CA ALA A 231 7.68 8.01 6.05
C ALA A 231 7.55 6.54 6.52
N VAL A 232 8.62 5.75 6.58
CA VAL A 232 8.52 4.35 7.05
C VAL A 232 8.07 4.31 8.51
N ILE A 233 8.57 5.23 9.32
CA ILE A 233 8.20 5.38 10.73
C ILE A 233 6.80 5.96 10.86
N ALA A 234 6.54 7.09 10.20
CA ALA A 234 5.26 7.77 10.32
C ALA A 234 4.09 6.88 9.87
N GLU A 235 4.25 6.15 8.76
CA GLU A 235 3.23 5.24 8.24
C GLU A 235 3.15 3.91 9.03
N SER A 236 4.19 3.52 9.77
CA SER A 236 4.07 2.41 10.74
C SER A 236 3.39 2.84 12.03
N LEU A 237 3.65 4.08 12.49
CA LEU A 237 3.02 4.65 13.68
C LEU A 237 1.50 4.83 13.51
N GLN A 238 0.98 5.12 12.31
CA GLN A 238 -0.47 5.09 12.08
C GLN A 238 -1.08 3.69 12.29
N VAL A 239 -0.34 2.61 12.00
CA VAL A 239 -0.80 1.24 12.27
C VAL A 239 -0.84 1.01 13.78
N VAL A 240 0.18 1.49 14.51
CA VAL A 240 0.20 1.50 15.98
C VAL A 240 -0.95 2.35 16.53
N ALA A 241 -1.25 3.50 15.95
CA ALA A 241 -2.36 4.36 16.36
C ALA A 241 -3.73 3.66 16.27
N CYS A 242 -3.85 2.60 15.46
CA CYS A 242 -5.05 1.78 15.43
C CYS A 242 -5.34 1.03 16.74
N PHE A 243 -4.37 0.93 17.67
CA PHE A 243 -4.64 0.53 19.05
C PHE A 243 -5.69 1.43 19.72
N GLY A 244 -5.79 2.71 19.34
CA GLY A 244 -6.81 3.62 19.87
C GLY A 244 -8.24 3.12 19.62
N PHE A 245 -8.53 2.60 18.42
CA PHE A 245 -9.82 1.98 18.13
C PHE A 245 -10.06 0.74 18.99
N LEU A 246 -9.04 -0.09 19.20
CA LEU A 246 -9.16 -1.28 20.04
C LEU A 246 -9.38 -0.91 21.51
N ALA A 247 -8.61 0.04 22.04
CA ALA A 247 -8.75 0.52 23.41
C ALA A 247 -10.14 1.13 23.66
N TYR A 248 -10.66 1.90 22.69
CA TYR A 248 -11.98 2.52 22.79
C TYR A 248 -13.13 1.49 22.75
N PHE A 249 -13.14 0.58 21.77
CA PHE A 249 -14.24 -0.38 21.62
C PHE A 249 -14.10 -1.64 22.49
N ARG A 250 -12.92 -1.95 23.01
CA ARG A 250 -12.59 -3.13 23.81
C ARG A 250 -11.60 -2.78 24.94
N PRO A 251 -11.99 -1.95 25.93
CA PRO A 251 -11.09 -1.51 26.99
C PRO A 251 -10.51 -2.65 27.84
N HIS A 252 -11.19 -3.80 27.94
CA HIS A 252 -10.64 -4.98 28.61
C HIS A 252 -9.39 -5.59 27.94
N GLU A 253 -9.11 -5.23 26.68
CA GLU A 253 -7.90 -5.65 25.96
C GLU A 253 -6.69 -4.74 26.27
N PHE A 254 -6.85 -3.69 27.09
CA PHE A 254 -5.79 -2.71 27.36
C PHE A 254 -4.51 -3.35 27.91
N GLY A 255 -4.62 -4.37 28.78
CA GLY A 255 -3.43 -5.10 29.27
C GLY A 255 -2.64 -5.78 28.14
N ARG A 256 -3.32 -6.31 27.11
CA ARG A 256 -2.65 -6.91 25.94
C ARG A 256 -2.05 -5.84 25.03
N ILE A 257 -2.70 -4.68 24.91
CA ILE A 257 -2.15 -3.52 24.19
C ILE A 257 -0.85 -3.08 24.85
N THR A 258 -0.87 -2.84 26.17
CA THR A 258 0.31 -2.43 26.94
C THR A 258 1.43 -3.46 26.83
N ALA A 259 1.13 -4.75 26.95
CA ALA A 259 2.13 -5.81 26.77
C ALA A 259 2.72 -5.84 25.34
N SER A 260 1.90 -5.59 24.32
CA SER A 260 2.36 -5.54 22.91
C SER A 260 3.27 -4.34 22.67
N VAL A 261 2.90 -3.16 23.18
CA VAL A 261 3.71 -1.94 23.08
C VAL A 261 5.02 -2.12 23.84
N PHE A 262 4.97 -2.66 25.06
CA PHE A 262 6.17 -2.96 25.83
C PHE A 262 7.10 -3.95 25.12
N GLY A 263 6.54 -5.03 24.54
CA GLY A 263 7.30 -6.00 23.77
C GLY A 263 7.99 -5.39 22.55
N LEU A 264 7.30 -4.49 21.84
CA LEU A 264 7.90 -3.71 20.74
C LEU A 264 9.03 -2.81 21.26
N CYS A 265 8.79 -2.01 22.30
CA CYS A 265 9.83 -1.14 22.87
C CYS A 265 11.07 -1.93 23.33
N ALA A 266 10.87 -3.10 23.95
CA ALA A 266 11.95 -3.98 24.38
C ALA A 266 12.81 -4.46 23.19
N ILE A 267 12.19 -4.84 22.08
CA ILE A 267 12.92 -5.23 20.85
C ILE A 267 13.74 -4.05 20.32
N GLY A 268 13.18 -2.84 20.30
CA GLY A 268 13.90 -1.63 19.90
C GLY A 268 15.12 -1.36 20.77
N LEU A 269 15.00 -1.54 22.09
CA LEU A 269 16.10 -1.39 23.03
C LEU A 269 17.19 -2.46 22.83
N VAL A 270 16.78 -3.71 22.58
CA VAL A 270 17.72 -4.79 22.26
C VAL A 270 18.49 -4.47 20.97
N LEU A 271 17.81 -4.03 19.91
CA LEU A 271 18.50 -3.63 18.67
C LEU A 271 19.45 -2.46 18.89
N TYR A 272 19.03 -1.44 19.64
CA TYR A 272 19.88 -0.31 19.98
C TYR A 272 21.13 -0.74 20.76
N SER A 273 21.01 -1.67 21.69
CA SER A 273 22.15 -2.13 22.48
C SER A 273 23.07 -3.09 21.72
N GLN A 274 22.53 -3.99 20.89
CA GLN A 274 23.27 -5.12 20.31
C GLN A 274 23.69 -4.92 18.84
N ILE A 275 23.07 -3.99 18.09
CA ILE A 275 23.30 -3.87 16.64
C ILE A 275 23.86 -2.48 16.31
N ASP A 276 25.14 -2.42 15.92
CA ASP A 276 25.79 -1.14 15.63
C ASP A 276 25.18 -0.43 14.41
N LEU A 277 24.79 -1.18 13.38
CA LEU A 277 24.09 -0.63 12.22
C LEU A 277 22.79 0.08 12.62
N PHE A 278 22.11 -0.40 13.67
CA PHE A 278 20.90 0.24 14.17
C PHE A 278 21.20 1.61 14.80
N LYS A 279 22.31 1.74 15.54
CA LYS A 279 22.77 3.02 16.09
C LYS A 279 23.16 4.00 14.98
N VAL A 280 23.89 3.53 13.96
CA VAL A 280 24.25 4.34 12.79
C VAL A 280 23.00 4.84 12.05
N GLY A 281 22.04 3.95 11.80
CA GLY A 281 20.77 4.31 11.16
C GLY A 281 19.96 5.31 11.99
N LEU A 282 19.93 5.15 13.32
CA LEU A 282 19.24 6.10 14.21
C LEU A 282 19.88 7.49 14.16
N ASN A 283 21.21 7.58 14.26
CA ASN A 283 21.91 8.87 14.16
C ASN A 283 21.64 9.54 12.81
N PHE A 284 21.70 8.78 11.73
CA PHE A 284 21.35 9.25 10.39
C PHE A 284 19.91 9.77 10.31
N LEU A 285 18.97 9.01 10.84
CA LEU A 285 17.56 9.37 10.85
C LEU A 285 17.31 10.65 11.67
N SER A 286 17.96 10.80 12.83
CA SER A 286 17.89 12.01 13.66
C SER A 286 18.36 13.24 12.89
N LEU A 287 19.51 13.16 12.21
CA LEU A 287 20.01 14.23 11.33
C LEU A 287 18.97 14.60 10.27
N ARG A 288 18.30 13.61 9.68
CA ARG A 288 17.23 13.85 8.69
C ARG A 288 16.00 14.52 9.26
N PHE A 289 15.65 14.23 10.52
CA PHE A 289 14.56 14.93 11.19
C PHE A 289 14.96 16.38 11.49
N GLU A 290 16.19 16.63 11.92
CA GLU A 290 16.73 17.97 12.20
C GLU A 290 16.83 18.82 10.93
N GLU A 291 17.45 18.31 9.86
CA GLU A 291 17.56 19.01 8.58
C GLU A 291 16.19 19.39 8.01
N ALA A 292 15.24 18.46 8.05
CA ALA A 292 13.91 18.74 7.59
C ALA A 292 13.17 19.68 8.53
N ALA A 293 13.39 19.61 9.85
CA ALA A 293 12.77 20.53 10.78
C ALA A 293 13.23 21.98 10.58
N ASN A 294 14.46 22.18 10.12
CA ASN A 294 15.00 23.50 9.76
C ASN A 294 14.35 24.10 8.50
N VAL A 295 13.73 23.29 7.64
CA VAL A 295 13.08 23.73 6.39
C VAL A 295 11.56 23.71 6.49
N GLU A 296 11.00 22.60 6.97
CA GLU A 296 9.57 22.31 7.05
C GLU A 296 8.95 22.71 8.40
N GLY A 297 9.78 23.10 9.39
CA GLY A 297 9.35 23.43 10.75
C GLY A 297 9.14 22.18 11.63
N ASN A 298 8.26 22.28 12.63
CA ASN A 298 8.03 21.18 13.58
C ASN A 298 7.70 19.85 12.86
N PRO A 299 8.38 18.72 13.15
CA PRO A 299 8.14 17.43 12.47
C PRO A 299 6.69 16.94 12.50
N ILE A 300 5.96 17.19 13.59
CA ILE A 300 4.53 16.85 13.70
C ILE A 300 3.72 17.75 12.77
N ALA A 301 3.99 19.06 12.76
CA ALA A 301 3.34 20.00 11.86
C ALA A 301 3.63 19.65 10.39
N ALA A 302 4.89 19.32 10.04
CA ALA A 302 5.28 18.89 8.70
C ALA A 302 4.53 17.62 8.26
N TYR A 303 4.35 16.65 9.15
CA TYR A 303 3.52 15.47 8.87
C TYR A 303 2.07 15.87 8.54
N PHE A 304 1.42 16.67 9.38
CA PHE A 304 0.04 17.11 9.12
C PHE A 304 -0.09 18.02 7.89
N ASN A 305 0.87 18.91 7.66
CA ASN A 305 0.91 19.80 6.50
C ASN A 305 0.94 19.00 5.20
N ARG A 306 1.70 17.90 5.13
CA ARG A 306 1.72 17.01 3.97
C ARG A 306 0.34 16.41 3.66
N TYR A 307 -0.42 16.03 4.69
CA TYR A 307 -1.80 15.56 4.50
C TYR A 307 -2.73 16.71 4.12
N TRP A 308 -2.54 17.89 4.69
CA TRP A 308 -3.29 19.09 4.34
C TRP A 308 -3.07 19.50 2.88
N GLU A 309 -1.84 19.44 2.37
CA GLU A 309 -1.51 19.66 0.96
C GLU A 309 -2.27 18.69 0.05
N ILE A 310 -2.37 17.41 0.43
CA ILE A 310 -3.15 16.43 -0.31
C ILE A 310 -4.65 16.78 -0.25
N VAL A 311 -5.18 17.07 0.93
CA VAL A 311 -6.62 17.35 1.12
C VAL A 311 -7.06 18.64 0.41
N SER A 312 -6.21 19.65 0.42
CA SER A 312 -6.47 20.95 -0.20
C SER A 312 -6.13 21.00 -1.69
N ALA A 313 -5.35 20.03 -2.22
CA ALA A 313 -4.99 19.99 -3.63
C ALA A 313 -6.18 20.10 -4.59
N PRO A 314 -7.33 19.43 -4.39
CA PRO A 314 -8.49 19.63 -5.25
C PRO A 314 -8.96 21.08 -5.35
N TYR A 315 -8.90 21.84 -4.26
CA TYR A 315 -9.26 23.25 -4.28
C TYR A 315 -8.25 24.05 -5.11
N TYR A 316 -6.96 23.97 -4.80
CA TYR A 316 -5.93 24.75 -5.47
C TYR A 316 -5.77 24.39 -6.95
N TYR A 317 -5.74 23.10 -7.29
CA TYR A 317 -5.55 22.66 -8.67
C TYR A 317 -6.77 22.93 -9.55
N SER A 318 -7.96 23.08 -8.96
CA SER A 318 -9.16 23.43 -9.74
C SER A 318 -9.10 24.84 -10.32
N PHE A 319 -8.33 25.76 -9.75
CA PHE A 319 -8.17 27.12 -10.30
C PHE A 319 -7.33 27.17 -11.57
N PHE A 320 -6.46 26.17 -11.78
CA PHE A 320 -5.49 26.15 -12.87
C PHE A 320 -5.72 24.99 -13.84
N THR A 321 -6.81 24.24 -13.67
CA THR A 321 -7.14 23.09 -14.51
C THR A 321 -8.45 23.33 -15.23
N ASP A 322 -8.48 23.06 -16.54
CA ASP A 322 -9.69 23.16 -17.35
C ASP A 322 -10.82 22.26 -16.81
N THR A 323 -12.07 22.60 -17.15
CA THR A 323 -13.27 21.90 -16.65
C THR A 323 -13.23 20.38 -16.88
N PHE A 324 -12.61 19.94 -17.98
CA PHE A 324 -12.48 18.53 -18.36
C PHE A 324 -11.06 17.97 -18.14
N GLY A 325 -10.18 18.72 -17.48
CA GLY A 325 -8.79 18.33 -17.25
C GLY A 325 -7.97 18.29 -18.52
N TYR A 326 -6.85 17.57 -18.47
CA TYR A 326 -5.91 17.40 -19.59
C TYR A 326 -5.97 16.01 -20.22
N GLY A 327 -6.81 15.12 -19.70
CA GLY A 327 -6.99 13.76 -20.17
C GLY A 327 -6.48 12.72 -19.17
N LEU A 328 -7.19 11.60 -19.11
CA LEU A 328 -6.95 10.50 -18.19
C LEU A 328 -5.55 9.92 -18.37
N GLY A 329 -4.83 9.74 -17.27
CA GLY A 329 -3.47 9.18 -17.24
C GLY A 329 -2.33 10.16 -17.55
N THR A 330 -2.62 11.38 -18.02
CA THR A 330 -1.60 12.40 -18.36
C THR A 330 -0.81 12.91 -17.16
N ALA A 331 -1.34 12.76 -15.94
CA ALA A 331 -0.65 13.08 -14.69
C ALA A 331 -0.05 11.83 -14.03
N THR A 332 0.27 10.80 -14.80
CA THR A 332 1.11 9.67 -14.35
C THR A 332 2.43 9.65 -15.11
N ARG A 333 3.53 9.27 -14.46
CA ARG A 333 4.85 9.20 -15.14
C ARG A 333 4.83 8.27 -16.36
N ALA A 334 4.15 7.13 -16.25
CA ALA A 334 4.02 6.18 -17.36
C ALA A 334 3.12 6.73 -18.48
N GLY A 335 1.98 7.35 -18.14
CA GLY A 335 1.10 7.97 -19.13
C GLY A 335 1.76 9.14 -19.86
N THR A 336 2.57 9.95 -19.18
CA THR A 336 3.38 11.01 -19.78
C THR A 336 4.37 10.46 -20.81
N ALA A 337 5.06 9.35 -20.48
CA ALA A 337 6.01 8.72 -21.39
C ALA A 337 5.37 8.12 -22.65
N LEU A 338 4.07 7.79 -22.61
CA LEU A 338 3.36 7.12 -23.71
C LEU A 338 2.79 8.05 -24.77
N GLY A 339 2.62 9.34 -24.51
CA GLY A 339 1.89 10.22 -25.44
C GLY A 339 1.98 11.72 -25.17
N ALA A 340 2.95 12.15 -24.37
CA ALA A 340 3.06 13.47 -23.74
C ALA A 340 2.03 13.70 -22.61
N GLY A 341 2.50 14.26 -21.50
CA GLY A 341 1.73 14.47 -20.28
C GLY A 341 2.45 15.43 -19.34
N LEU A 342 1.82 15.77 -18.22
CA LEU A 342 2.23 16.89 -17.36
C LEU A 342 3.33 16.53 -16.35
N GLY A 343 4.25 15.64 -16.71
CA GLY A 343 5.36 15.21 -15.83
C GLY A 343 4.97 14.30 -14.66
N GLY A 344 3.68 14.08 -14.44
CA GLY A 344 3.14 13.25 -13.37
C GLY A 344 2.85 14.04 -12.10
N ALA A 345 1.68 13.83 -11.50
CA ALA A 345 1.30 14.48 -10.26
C ALA A 345 2.13 13.94 -9.08
N GLU A 346 2.74 14.84 -8.32
CA GLU A 346 3.48 14.49 -7.09
C GLU A 346 2.57 14.45 -5.86
N VAL A 347 1.45 15.19 -5.92
CA VAL A 347 0.41 15.22 -4.88
C VAL A 347 -0.74 14.30 -5.28
N SER A 348 -1.17 13.45 -4.35
CA SER A 348 -2.10 12.35 -4.65
C SER A 348 -3.46 12.78 -5.18
N TRP A 349 -4.07 13.81 -4.57
CA TRP A 349 -5.40 14.28 -4.94
C TRP A 349 -5.37 15.38 -6.01
N SER A 350 -4.21 15.90 -6.39
CA SER A 350 -4.12 16.75 -7.58
C SER A 350 -4.29 15.93 -8.85
N ARG A 351 -3.75 14.70 -8.88
CA ARG A 351 -3.82 13.81 -10.06
C ARG A 351 -5.23 13.68 -10.66
N PRO A 352 -6.29 13.31 -9.92
CA PRO A 352 -7.61 13.13 -10.52
C PRO A 352 -8.19 14.42 -11.08
N ILE A 353 -7.81 15.56 -10.50
CA ILE A 353 -8.25 16.91 -10.87
C ILE A 353 -7.56 17.31 -12.15
N THR A 354 -6.23 17.24 -12.20
CA THR A 354 -5.43 17.49 -13.39
C THR A 354 -5.85 16.61 -14.57
N GLU A 355 -6.12 15.32 -14.34
CA GLU A 355 -6.49 14.39 -15.41
C GLU A 355 -7.93 14.58 -15.91
N ASN A 356 -8.91 14.79 -15.02
CA ASN A 356 -10.34 14.71 -15.37
C ASN A 356 -11.12 16.01 -15.15
N GLY A 357 -10.42 17.07 -14.74
CA GLY A 357 -11.00 18.34 -14.34
C GLY A 357 -11.61 18.33 -12.93
N PRO A 358 -12.05 19.49 -12.44
CA PRO A 358 -12.57 19.64 -11.07
C PRO A 358 -13.73 18.69 -10.75
N ILE A 359 -14.69 18.55 -11.65
CA ILE A 359 -15.93 17.80 -11.37
C ILE A 359 -15.66 16.30 -11.24
N LEU A 360 -15.15 15.66 -12.30
CA LEU A 360 -14.88 14.22 -12.28
C LEU A 360 -13.75 13.87 -11.32
N GLY A 361 -12.74 14.74 -11.20
CA GLY A 361 -11.66 14.56 -10.24
C GLY A 361 -12.15 14.53 -8.80
N ILE A 362 -13.01 15.47 -8.40
CA ILE A 362 -13.64 15.49 -7.06
C ILE A 362 -14.51 14.26 -6.84
N LEU A 363 -15.29 13.82 -7.85
CA LEU A 363 -16.11 12.61 -7.72
C LEU A 363 -15.25 11.35 -7.48
N PHE A 364 -14.09 11.25 -8.14
CA PHE A 364 -13.16 10.16 -7.89
C PHE A 364 -12.52 10.24 -6.50
N VAL A 365 -12.13 11.44 -6.04
CA VAL A 365 -11.62 11.65 -4.67
C VAL A 365 -12.69 11.30 -3.63
N ALA A 366 -13.93 11.75 -3.82
CA ALA A 366 -15.06 11.40 -2.96
C ALA A 366 -15.31 9.89 -2.92
N TRP A 367 -15.13 9.20 -4.05
CA TRP A 367 -15.20 7.74 -4.10
C TRP A 367 -14.10 7.09 -3.25
N ARG A 368 -12.85 7.59 -3.29
CA ARG A 368 -11.76 7.09 -2.42
C ARG A 368 -12.09 7.26 -0.94
N VAL A 369 -12.60 8.43 -0.55
CA VAL A 369 -13.08 8.71 0.81
C VAL A 369 -14.18 7.74 1.23
N TRP A 370 -15.15 7.51 0.34
CA TRP A 370 -16.26 6.59 0.60
C TRP A 370 -15.80 5.15 0.76
N LEU A 371 -14.86 4.67 -0.07
CA LEU A 371 -14.28 3.33 0.04
C LEU A 371 -13.51 3.16 1.37
N ALA A 372 -12.62 4.12 1.70
CA ALA A 372 -11.85 4.09 2.94
C ALA A 372 -12.76 4.11 4.18
N LYS A 373 -13.80 4.96 4.19
CA LYS A 373 -14.82 4.97 5.26
C LYS A 373 -15.55 3.63 5.36
N GLY A 374 -15.90 3.02 4.23
CA GLY A 374 -16.51 1.70 4.19
C GLY A 374 -15.63 0.63 4.84
N MET A 375 -14.33 0.63 4.52
CA MET A 375 -13.34 -0.27 5.10
C MET A 375 -13.12 -0.05 6.61
N LEU A 376 -13.10 1.21 7.06
CA LEU A 376 -13.03 1.53 8.48
C LEU A 376 -14.25 0.99 9.23
N ASN A 377 -15.45 1.21 8.70
CA ASN A 377 -16.70 0.77 9.33
C ASN A 377 -16.76 -0.75 9.50
N ILE A 378 -16.36 -1.53 8.49
CA ILE A 378 -16.33 -3.00 8.60
C ILE A 378 -15.26 -3.47 9.60
N SER A 379 -14.15 -2.75 9.71
CA SER A 379 -13.07 -3.04 10.65
C SER A 379 -13.50 -2.75 12.09
N ILE A 380 -14.16 -1.63 12.34
CA ILE A 380 -14.77 -1.31 13.64
C ILE A 380 -15.81 -2.38 14.01
N ASN A 381 -16.67 -2.79 13.07
CA ASN A 381 -17.62 -3.86 13.32
C ASN A 381 -16.95 -5.23 13.55
N ALA A 382 -15.76 -5.47 12.99
CA ALA A 382 -14.96 -6.65 13.30
C ALA A 382 -14.38 -6.60 14.73
N ILE A 383 -13.89 -5.44 15.18
CA ILE A 383 -13.43 -5.22 16.57
C ILE A 383 -14.57 -5.53 17.55
N LYS A 384 -15.77 -5.01 17.29
CA LYS A 384 -16.96 -5.28 18.10
C LYS A 384 -17.28 -6.78 18.20
N ARG A 385 -16.95 -7.56 17.16
CA ARG A 385 -17.08 -9.03 17.12
C ARG A 385 -15.88 -9.81 17.69
N GLY A 386 -14.84 -9.12 18.18
CA GLY A 386 -13.65 -9.75 18.77
C GLY A 386 -12.55 -10.11 17.77
N ASN A 387 -12.62 -9.57 16.55
CA ASN A 387 -11.62 -9.77 15.50
C ASN A 387 -10.85 -8.46 15.25
N TYR A 388 -9.56 -8.47 15.57
CA TYR A 388 -8.73 -7.27 15.64
C TYR A 388 -7.86 -7.07 14.40
N LEU A 389 -7.61 -8.10 13.60
CA LEU A 389 -6.67 -8.02 12.48
C LEU A 389 -7.11 -6.98 11.43
N ALA A 390 -8.41 -6.88 11.18
CA ALA A 390 -8.97 -5.99 10.17
C ALA A 390 -8.62 -4.51 10.41
N ILE A 391 -8.60 -4.03 11.65
CA ILE A 391 -8.32 -2.62 11.94
C ILE A 391 -6.84 -2.28 11.72
N PHE A 392 -5.92 -3.21 12.02
CA PHE A 392 -4.50 -2.99 11.76
C PHE A 392 -4.18 -3.07 10.27
N LEU A 393 -4.82 -4.00 9.54
CA LEU A 393 -4.76 -4.03 8.07
C LEU A 393 -5.41 -2.78 7.44
N PHE A 394 -6.45 -2.22 8.06
CA PHE A 394 -6.99 -0.92 7.66
C PHE A 394 -5.97 0.19 7.90
N GLY A 395 -5.28 0.21 9.05
CA GLY A 395 -4.18 1.15 9.31
C GLY A 395 -3.07 1.09 8.26
N ALA A 396 -2.79 -0.09 7.71
CA ALA A 396 -1.80 -0.25 6.65
C ALA A 396 -2.32 0.10 5.24
N ALA A 397 -3.57 -0.26 4.90
CA ALA A 397 -4.11 -0.15 3.54
C ALA A 397 -4.99 1.09 3.28
N GLY A 398 -5.78 1.50 4.29
CA GLY A 398 -6.74 2.59 4.22
C GLY A 398 -6.09 3.92 3.82
N PRO A 399 -4.99 4.35 4.47
CA PRO A 399 -4.25 5.54 4.09
C PRO A 399 -3.71 5.49 2.66
N ILE A 400 -3.30 4.32 2.15
CA ILE A 400 -2.85 4.18 0.75
C ILE A 400 -4.03 4.39 -0.21
N ILE A 401 -5.18 3.78 0.06
CA ILE A 401 -6.40 3.97 -0.73
C ILE A 401 -6.82 5.43 -0.69
N LEU A 402 -6.75 6.09 0.47
CA LEU A 402 -7.22 7.45 0.65
C LEU A 402 -6.26 8.49 0.09
N PHE A 403 -4.98 8.40 0.43
CA PHE A 403 -3.96 9.44 0.17
C PHE A 403 -2.80 8.97 -0.70
N GLY A 404 -2.66 7.67 -1.02
CA GLY A 404 -1.55 7.17 -1.85
C GLY A 404 -1.65 7.63 -3.31
N LEU A 405 -0.50 7.86 -3.97
CA LEU A 405 -0.44 8.21 -5.38
C LEU A 405 -0.69 6.97 -6.25
N LEU A 406 -1.95 6.72 -6.61
CA LEU A 406 -2.40 5.48 -7.26
C LEU A 406 -1.97 5.33 -8.73
N GLY A 407 -1.35 6.37 -9.32
CA GLY A 407 -0.72 6.28 -10.64
C GLY A 407 0.56 5.43 -10.65
N GLN A 408 1.16 5.22 -9.47
CA GLN A 408 2.33 4.37 -9.28
C GLN A 408 1.88 2.91 -9.01
N PRO A 409 2.34 1.92 -9.80
CA PRO A 409 1.89 0.52 -9.69
C PRO A 409 2.09 -0.12 -8.31
N THR A 410 3.17 0.19 -7.61
CA THR A 410 3.44 -0.32 -6.26
C THR A 410 2.37 0.15 -5.28
N ASN A 411 2.05 1.45 -5.30
CA ASN A 411 1.04 2.05 -4.42
C ASN A 411 -0.34 1.48 -4.70
N LEU A 412 -0.74 1.42 -5.99
CA LEU A 412 -1.98 0.79 -6.42
C LEU A 412 -2.05 -0.69 -6.00
N GLY A 413 -0.90 -1.36 -6.07
CA GLY A 413 -0.70 -2.73 -5.65
C GLY A 413 -1.04 -2.98 -4.19
N PHE A 414 -0.38 -2.24 -3.30
CA PHE A 414 -0.61 -2.32 -1.86
C PHE A 414 -2.00 -1.81 -1.46
N ALA A 415 -2.53 -0.77 -2.11
CA ALA A 415 -3.90 -0.31 -1.90
C ALA A 415 -4.92 -1.42 -2.18
N THR A 416 -4.74 -2.11 -3.31
CA THR A 416 -5.64 -3.19 -3.75
C THR A 416 -5.49 -4.45 -2.91
N PHE A 417 -4.27 -4.98 -2.80
CA PHE A 417 -4.03 -6.22 -2.08
C PHE A 417 -4.30 -6.05 -0.58
N GLY A 418 -3.80 -4.97 0.00
CA GLY A 418 -4.05 -4.62 1.40
C GLY A 418 -5.52 -4.38 1.69
N GLY A 419 -6.23 -3.69 0.79
CA GLY A 419 -7.67 -3.52 0.89
C GLY A 419 -8.40 -4.86 0.88
N GLY A 420 -8.01 -5.77 -0.01
CA GLY A 420 -8.53 -7.13 -0.07
C GLY A 420 -8.29 -7.93 1.21
N LEU A 421 -7.07 -7.89 1.76
CA LEU A 421 -6.74 -8.52 3.04
C LEU A 421 -7.57 -7.93 4.19
N CYS A 422 -7.74 -6.60 4.23
CA CYS A 422 -8.55 -5.93 5.25
C CYS A 422 -10.02 -6.38 5.18
N VAL A 423 -10.63 -6.39 3.99
CA VAL A 423 -12.02 -6.83 3.80
C VAL A 423 -12.18 -8.31 4.14
N ALA A 424 -11.25 -9.18 3.72
CA ALA A 424 -11.26 -10.60 4.06
C ALA A 424 -11.12 -10.81 5.57
N ALA A 425 -10.19 -10.10 6.22
CA ALA A 425 -10.00 -10.15 7.66
C ALA A 425 -11.25 -9.69 8.41
N ALA A 426 -11.92 -8.62 7.98
CA ALA A 426 -13.13 -8.13 8.63
C ALA A 426 -14.30 -9.14 8.60
N ARG A 427 -14.27 -10.11 7.68
CA ARG A 427 -15.32 -11.13 7.54
C ARG A 427 -15.09 -12.39 8.38
N MET A 428 -13.90 -12.57 8.97
CA MET A 428 -13.61 -13.77 9.76
C MET A 428 -14.51 -13.84 11.02
N ARG A 429 -15.02 -15.04 11.30
CA ARG A 429 -15.70 -15.35 12.57
C ARG A 429 -14.69 -15.47 13.73
N LYS A 430 -15.19 -15.24 14.95
CA LYS A 430 -14.42 -15.35 16.20
C LYS A 430 -13.97 -16.81 16.40
N LEU A 431 -12.81 -17.00 17.05
CA LEU A 431 -12.47 -18.28 17.70
C LEU A 431 -13.31 -18.45 18.97
#